data_AF-A0A2V7G5K6-F1
#
_entry.id   AF-A0A2V7G5K6-F1
#
_cell.length_a   1.000
_cell.length_b   1.000
_cell.length_c   1.000
_cell.angle_alpha   90.00
_cell.angle_beta   90.00
_cell.angle_gamma   90.00
#
_symmetry.space_group_name_H-M   'P 1'
#
loop_
_entity.id
_entity.type
_entity.pdbx_description
1 polymer ?
#
loop_
_entity_poly.entity_id
_entity_poly.type
_entity_poly.pdbx_seq_one_letter_code
_entity_poly.pdbx_strand_id
1 'polypeptide(L)'
;MTFKPALWFPIAVVLSVANLVGVGFAAASAEGAHAAIHAGLALLFGLWAQRLRQRLGRRDLATPLDAPEALAALEADVNRLRQEVSEMQERLDFAERLLAQGPERRRADPQP
;
A
#
# COMPACT_ATOMS: atom_id res chain seq x y z
N MET A 1 7.90 -26.33 9.51
CA MET A 1 8.60 -26.22 8.21
C MET A 1 9.16 -24.81 8.06
N THR A 2 10.47 -24.63 7.90
CA THR A 2 11.10 -23.29 7.84
C THR A 2 10.99 -22.69 6.44
N PHE A 3 10.24 -21.60 6.30
CA PHE A 3 10.05 -20.90 5.03
C PHE A 3 11.32 -20.11 4.68
N LYS A 4 12.18 -20.63 3.78
CA LYS A 4 13.45 -19.99 3.37
C LYS A 4 13.26 -19.19 2.07
N PRO A 5 13.21 -17.84 2.12
CA PRO A 5 12.90 -17.02 0.95
C PRO A 5 13.87 -17.21 -0.21
N ALA A 6 15.13 -17.55 0.07
CA ALA A 6 16.15 -17.84 -0.94
C ALA A 6 15.84 -19.08 -1.81
N LEU A 7 15.10 -20.07 -1.28
CA LEU A 7 14.63 -21.22 -2.06
C LEU A 7 13.31 -20.94 -2.78
N TRP A 8 12.43 -20.13 -2.20
CA TRP A 8 11.11 -19.86 -2.77
C TRP A 8 11.10 -18.81 -3.88
N PHE A 9 12.06 -17.88 -3.88
CA PHE A 9 12.21 -16.87 -4.93
C PHE A 9 12.40 -17.48 -6.33
N PRO A 10 13.37 -18.40 -6.57
CA PRO A 10 13.53 -19.00 -7.90
C PRO A 10 12.30 -19.80 -8.33
N ILE A 11 11.65 -20.50 -7.38
CA ILE A 11 10.41 -21.25 -7.66
C ILE A 11 9.30 -20.31 -8.15
N ALA A 12 9.09 -19.17 -7.48
CA ALA A 12 8.08 -18.18 -7.86
C ALA A 12 8.36 -17.57 -9.25
N VAL A 13 9.63 -17.30 -9.58
CA VAL A 13 10.02 -16.78 -10.89
C VAL A 13 9.71 -17.79 -11.99
N VAL A 14 10.11 -19.06 -11.80
CA VAL A 14 9.83 -20.13 -12.77
C VAL A 14 8.34 -20.30 -13.00
N LEU A 15 7.54 -20.30 -11.93
CA LEU A 15 6.08 -20.42 -12.03
C LEU A 15 5.46 -19.21 -12.76
N SER A 16 5.94 -18.00 -12.51
CA SER A 16 5.47 -16.80 -13.20
C SER A 16 5.75 -16.87 -14.71
N VAL A 17 6.98 -17.23 -15.10
CA VAL A 17 7.37 -17.38 -16.51
C VAL A 17 6.57 -18.47 -17.20
N ALA A 18 6.42 -19.64 -16.55
CA ALA A 18 5.65 -20.75 -17.12
C ALA A 18 4.19 -20.37 -17.37
N ASN A 19 3.56 -19.62 -16.45
CA ASN A 19 2.21 -19.12 -16.64
C ASN A 19 2.13 -18.08 -17.75
N LEU A 20 3.12 -17.20 -17.91
CA LEU A 20 3.15 -16.23 -19.01
C LEU A 20 3.24 -16.92 -20.39
N VAL A 21 3.99 -18.02 -20.49
CA VAL A 21 4.00 -18.87 -21.69
C VAL A 21 2.62 -19.49 -21.94
N GLY A 22 1.95 -19.94 -20.88
CA GLY A 22 0.56 -20.43 -20.96
C GLY A 22 -0.43 -19.39 -21.50
N VAL A 23 -0.26 -18.10 -21.16
CA VAL A 23 -1.07 -17.00 -21.73
C VAL A 23 -0.90 -16.94 -23.25
N GLY A 24 0.34 -16.99 -23.75
CA GLY A 24 0.62 -16.92 -25.18
C GLY A 24 0.02 -18.10 -25.95
N PHE A 25 0.09 -19.31 -25.37
CA PHE A 25 -0.50 -20.50 -25.97
C PHE A 25 -2.03 -20.46 -25.99
N ALA A 26 -2.68 -20.08 -24.88
CA ALA A 26 -4.13 -20.02 -24.78
C ALA A 26 -4.75 -18.85 -25.56
N ALA A 27 -4.04 -17.73 -25.68
CA ALA A 27 -4.45 -16.63 -26.56
C ALA A 27 -4.38 -17.02 -28.04
N ALA A 28 -3.38 -17.82 -28.43
CA ALA A 28 -3.25 -18.35 -29.78
C ALA A 28 -4.34 -19.40 -30.12
N SER A 29 -4.90 -20.09 -29.13
CA SER A 29 -6.03 -21.02 -29.30
C SER A 29 -7.43 -20.37 -29.18
N ALA A 30 -7.51 -19.04 -29.06
CA ALA A 30 -8.75 -18.28 -28.83
C ALA A 30 -9.52 -18.65 -27.54
N GLU A 31 -8.83 -19.23 -26.56
CA GLU A 31 -9.41 -19.61 -25.26
C GLU A 31 -9.19 -18.50 -24.21
N GLY A 32 -9.96 -17.42 -24.34
CA GLY A 32 -9.80 -16.22 -23.51
C GLY A 32 -9.88 -16.48 -22.00
N ALA A 33 -10.68 -17.46 -21.55
CA ALA A 33 -10.79 -17.83 -20.14
C ALA A 33 -9.52 -18.47 -19.59
N HIS A 34 -8.90 -19.40 -20.32
CA HIS A 34 -7.65 -20.04 -19.93
C HIS A 34 -6.48 -19.05 -19.96
N ALA A 35 -6.44 -18.16 -20.96
CA ALA A 35 -5.47 -17.08 -21.02
C ALA A 35 -5.58 -16.13 -19.82
N ALA A 36 -6.80 -15.79 -19.39
CA ALA A 36 -7.02 -14.94 -18.22
C ALA A 36 -6.56 -15.60 -16.90
N ILE A 37 -6.81 -16.91 -16.73
CA ILE A 37 -6.35 -17.67 -15.55
C ILE A 37 -4.82 -17.69 -15.50
N HIS A 38 -4.15 -18.01 -16.61
CA HIS A 38 -2.70 -18.00 -16.69
C HIS A 38 -2.11 -16.61 -16.47
N ALA A 39 -2.75 -15.55 -16.98
CA ALA A 39 -2.31 -14.18 -16.75
C ALA A 39 -2.41 -13.79 -15.28
N GLY A 40 -3.52 -14.14 -14.62
CA GLY A 40 -3.70 -13.94 -13.19
C GLY A 40 -2.65 -14.66 -12.36
N LEU A 41 -2.38 -15.94 -12.65
CA LEU A 41 -1.34 -16.71 -11.96
C LEU A 41 0.06 -16.14 -12.21
N ALA A 42 0.38 -15.73 -13.45
CA ALA A 42 1.66 -15.11 -13.77
C ALA A 42 1.90 -13.83 -12.96
N LEU A 43 0.88 -12.98 -12.84
CA LEU A 43 0.92 -11.77 -12.03
C LEU A 43 1.06 -12.10 -10.55
N LEU A 44 0.27 -13.02 -10.01
CA LEU A 44 0.34 -13.42 -8.60
C LEU A 44 1.74 -13.92 -8.23
N PHE A 45 2.32 -14.83 -9.04
CA PHE A 45 3.67 -15.34 -8.80
C PHE A 45 4.74 -14.26 -9.02
N GLY A 46 4.56 -13.35 -9.98
CA GLY A 46 5.47 -12.23 -10.22
C GLY A 46 5.52 -11.25 -9.05
N LEU A 47 4.34 -10.82 -8.54
CA LEU A 47 4.24 -9.97 -7.36
C LEU A 47 4.79 -10.67 -6.12
N TRP A 48 4.56 -11.98 -5.99
CA TRP A 48 5.09 -12.76 -4.88
C TRP A 48 6.62 -12.87 -4.93
N ALA A 49 7.21 -13.08 -6.11
CA ALA A 49 8.65 -13.07 -6.33
C ALA A 49 9.25 -11.69 -5.98
N GLN A 50 8.61 -10.59 -6.39
CA GLN A 50 9.02 -9.24 -6.05
C GLN A 50 9.01 -9.01 -4.53
N ARG A 51 7.96 -9.47 -3.84
CA ARG A 51 7.85 -9.38 -2.38
C ARG A 51 8.90 -10.23 -1.66
N LEU A 52 9.25 -11.40 -2.17
CA LEU A 52 10.35 -12.22 -1.64
C LEU A 52 11.71 -11.54 -1.85
N ARG A 53 11.95 -10.95 -3.03
CA ARG A 53 13.17 -10.19 -3.32
C ARG A 53 13.34 -8.98 -2.39
N GLN A 54 12.26 -8.23 -2.14
CA GLN A 54 12.29 -7.12 -1.17
C GLN A 54 12.65 -7.58 0.24
N ARG A 55 12.16 -8.76 0.66
CA ARG A 55 12.49 -9.35 1.97
C ARG A 55 13.91 -9.89 2.04
N LEU A 56 14.48 -10.34 0.91
CA LEU A 56 15.89 -10.73 0.81
C LEU A 56 16.79 -9.49 0.86
N GLY A 57 16.52 -8.49 0.01
CA GLY A 57 17.29 -7.24 -0.02
C GLY A 57 17.21 -6.43 1.28
N ARG A 58 16.05 -6.42 1.96
CA ARG A 58 15.92 -5.79 3.29
C ARG A 58 16.64 -6.57 4.39
N ARG A 59 16.91 -7.87 4.21
CA ARG A 59 17.74 -8.65 5.14
C ARG A 59 19.23 -8.41 4.91
N ASP A 60 19.64 -8.24 3.65
CA ASP A 60 21.04 -7.95 3.30
C ASP A 60 21.44 -6.51 3.63
N LEU A 61 20.48 -5.57 3.65
CA LEU A 61 20.67 -4.15 4.00
C LEU A 61 20.40 -3.81 5.47
N ALA A 62 19.69 -4.67 6.22
CA ALA A 62 19.40 -4.40 7.62
C ALA A 62 20.49 -5.01 8.50
N THR A 63 21.50 -4.21 8.82
CA THR A 63 22.39 -4.50 9.95
C THR A 63 21.57 -4.36 11.24
N PRO A 64 21.83 -5.12 12.31
CA PRO A 64 21.11 -4.96 13.59
C PRO A 64 21.08 -3.53 14.16
N LEU A 65 22.00 -2.68 13.70
CA LEU A 65 22.11 -1.25 14.03
C LEU A 65 21.14 -0.35 13.25
N ASP A 66 20.66 -0.76 12.07
CA ASP A 66 19.75 0.04 11.22
C ASP A 66 18.28 -0.10 11.65
N ALA A 67 17.94 -1.20 12.34
CA ALA A 67 16.60 -1.46 12.85
C ALA A 67 16.13 -0.41 13.88
N PRO A 68 16.92 -0.03 14.92
CA PRO A 68 16.51 1.01 15.86
C PRO A 68 16.42 2.39 15.21
N GLU A 69 17.30 2.71 14.25
CA GLU A 69 17.28 4.01 13.56
C GLU A 69 16.08 4.14 12.61
N ALA A 70 15.74 3.07 11.88
CA ALA A 70 14.52 3.02 11.07
C ALA A 70 13.25 3.11 11.92
N LEU A 71 13.25 2.56 13.14
CA LEU A 71 12.14 2.69 14.08
C LEU A 71 12.03 4.11 14.63
N ALA A 72 13.15 4.76 14.97
CA ALA A 72 13.18 6.15 15.42
C ALA A 72 12.68 7.12 14.32
N ALA A 73 13.07 6.89 13.07
CA ALA A 73 12.57 7.66 11.93
C ALA A 73 11.05 7.47 11.75
N LEU A 74 10.56 6.24 11.87
CA LEU A 74 9.12 5.95 11.81
C LEU A 74 8.35 6.61 12.97
N GLU A 75 8.90 6.62 14.18
CA GLU A 75 8.31 7.30 15.34
C GLU A 75 8.20 8.80 15.11
N ALA A 76 9.24 9.42 14.53
CA ALA A 76 9.21 10.84 14.15
C ALA A 76 8.12 11.13 13.10
N ASP A 77 7.98 10.27 12.09
CA ASP A 77 6.94 10.42 11.06
C ASP A 77 5.53 10.24 11.64
N VAL A 78 5.33 9.29 12.56
CA VAL A 78 4.04 9.10 13.26
C VAL A 78 3.70 10.30 14.11
N ASN A 79 4.67 10.86 14.84
CA ASN A 79 4.46 12.06 15.64
C ASN A 79 4.12 13.27 14.76
N ARG A 80 4.78 13.43 13.61
CA ARG A 80 4.44 14.47 12.63
C ARG A 80 3.01 14.30 12.11
N LEU A 81 2.64 13.09 11.70
CA LEU A 81 1.29 12.83 11.19
C LEU A 81 0.21 13.09 12.25
N ARG A 82 0.48 12.72 13.50
CA ARG A 82 -0.41 13.02 14.62
C ARG A 82 -0.61 14.52 14.82
N GLN A 83 0.46 15.30 14.67
CA GLN A 83 0.39 16.76 14.73
C GLN A 83 -0.45 17.34 13.59
N GLU A 84 -0.20 16.92 12.35
CA GLU A 84 -0.97 17.35 11.18
C GLU A 84 -2.46 17.01 11.31
N VAL A 85 -2.79 15.83 11.85
CA VAL A 85 -4.18 15.44 12.12
C VAL A 85 -4.81 16.31 13.19
N SER A 86 -4.08 16.65 14.25
CA SER A 86 -4.57 17.56 15.31
C SER A 86 -4.87 18.95 14.74
N GLU A 87 -3.98 19.49 13.92
CA GLU A 87 -4.17 20.79 13.27
C GLU A 87 -5.37 20.77 12.30
N MET A 88 -5.54 19.67 11.57
CA MET A 88 -6.70 19.50 10.69
C MET A 88 -8.02 19.40 11.48
N GLN A 89 -8.01 18.73 12.63
CA GLN A 89 -9.17 18.69 13.54
C GLN A 89 -9.52 20.09 14.06
N GLU A 90 -8.55 20.88 14.52
CA GLU A 90 -8.80 22.25 14.98
C GLU A 90 -9.38 23.14 13.87
N ARG A 91 -8.89 22.99 12.62
CA ARG A 91 -9.43 23.71 11.47
C ARG A 91 -10.86 23.29 11.13
N LEU A 92 -11.17 22.00 11.25
CA LEU A 92 -12.52 21.49 11.05
C LEU A 92 -13.47 21.99 12.14
N ASP A 93 -13.05 21.95 13.40
CA ASP A 93 -13.83 22.48 14.53
C ASP A 93 -14.10 23.99 14.36
N PHE A 94 -13.11 24.74 13.86
CA PHE A 94 -13.30 26.16 13.55
C PHE A 94 -14.31 26.37 12.42
N ALA A 95 -14.21 25.60 11.34
CA ALA A 95 -15.15 25.66 10.23
C ALA A 95 -16.58 25.30 10.69
N GLU A 96 -16.73 24.27 11.54
CA GLU A 96 -18.00 23.90 12.14
C GLU A 96 -18.59 25.04 12.96
N ARG A 97 -17.80 25.66 13.84
CA ARG A 97 -18.24 26.83 14.63
C ARG A 97 -18.65 28.00 13.74
N LEU A 98 -17.94 28.26 12.64
CA LEU A 98 -18.28 29.33 11.71
C LEU A 98 -19.59 29.04 10.96
N LEU A 99 -19.80 27.80 10.53
CA LEU A 99 -21.04 27.35 9.90
C LEU A 99 -22.22 27.38 10.87
N ALA A 100 -22.00 26.95 12.12
CA ALA A 100 -23.00 27.00 13.20
C ALA A 100 -23.36 28.44 13.60
N GLN A 101 -22.45 29.41 13.44
CA GLN A 101 -22.73 30.85 13.64
C GLN A 101 -23.41 31.52 12.43
N GLY A 102 -23.54 30.84 11.29
CA GLY A 102 -24.38 31.29 10.17
C GLY A 102 -25.88 31.21 10.51
N PRO A 103 -26.77 31.45 9.56
CA PRO A 103 -27.68 32.60 9.39
C PRO A 103 -28.40 33.22 10.63
N GLU A 104 -28.25 32.70 11.84
CA GLU A 104 -28.93 33.19 13.05
C GLU A 104 -28.55 34.63 13.40
N ARG A 105 -27.28 35.02 13.18
CA ARG A 105 -26.83 36.42 13.38
C ARG A 105 -27.37 37.42 12.36
N ARG A 106 -27.84 36.98 11.19
CA ARG A 106 -28.41 37.86 10.14
C ARG A 106 -29.92 38.06 10.31
N ARG A 107 -30.57 37.33 11.23
CA ARG A 107 -32.01 37.41 11.48
C ARG A 107 -32.37 38.17 12.78
N ALA A 108 -31.37 38.49 13.60
CA ALA A 108 -31.54 39.12 14.91
C ALA A 108 -31.27 40.64 14.94
N ASP A 109 -31.27 41.32 13.79
CA ASP A 109 -31.24 42.79 13.66
C ASP A 109 -31.82 43.11 12.27
N PRO A 110 -32.96 43.85 12.11
CA PRO A 110 -33.33 45.07 12.83
C PRO A 110 -34.75 45.07 13.42
N GLN A 111 -34.92 45.68 14.60
CA GLN A 111 -36.21 46.28 15.00
C GLN A 111 -36.00 47.77 15.35
N PRO A 112 -36.70 48.71 14.68
CA PRO A 112 -36.94 50.04 15.24
C PRO A 112 -37.98 50.01 16.36
#